data_AF-A0A4U1IVT7-F1
#
_entry.id   AF-A0A4U1IVT7-F1
#
_cell.length_a   1.000
_cell.length_b   1.000
_cell.length_c   1.000
_cell.angle_alpha   90.00
_cell.angle_beta   90.00
_cell.angle_gamma   90.00
#
_symmetry.space_group_name_H-M   'P 1'
#
loop_
_entity.id
_entity.type
_entity.pdbx_description
1 polymer ?
#
loop_
_entity_poly.entity_id
_entity_poly.type
_entity_poly.pdbx_seq_one_letter_code
_entity_poly.pdbx_strand_id
1 'polypeptide(L)'
;MNAPRDAKGIEDLIEARFGLAPSGFQRDRIEMILGEKPARSGGPIPLERLVEAVTVGETYFFREPMQIDALVRRVLPERALAGARGRKLRILSAGCSSGEEPYTMAIATDLATPELSSLLSITGLDVNGAAIEKARRARYSSWALRGASQPIRDRFFKKDGEAFVLDPRIQSRVVFEEGNLLEVLARLPEATYDVVFCRNVLIYFSERALRRALAGFARALLPGGYLFLGHSESLRGISDEFELVHENDAFYYRAKSPNVSPAATTIAPPAPRLLPEPPIRAPLPTPAEGAFSWAEEIQRASTRIARIAETREVGGAAAGAPKARAAEGPSALARVLDLLEAERHDDALVVVTAAGPDAPPELELCRAAIYGEKGRLRDAERTLGALLARGQCETGAHYLLGLLRENERDIERAAWHYREAKRRDPHFSLPRLRLGMVLRREGHGASARVELEQALVLLEREDRARIVMFGGGFRREVLLELCKAQLDALGVPKRDSTRA
;
A
#
# COMPACT_ATOMS: atom_id res chain seq x y z
N MET A 1 -30.95 -20.96 4.22
CA MET A 1 -30.50 -21.38 2.87
C MET A 1 -29.24 -22.20 3.06
N ASN A 2 -29.21 -23.44 2.54
CA ASN A 2 -28.04 -24.30 2.65
C ASN A 2 -26.85 -23.68 1.89
N ALA A 3 -25.67 -23.68 2.49
CA ALA A 3 -24.45 -23.23 1.81
C ALA A 3 -24.17 -24.14 0.60
N PRO A 4 -23.88 -23.59 -0.58
CA PRO A 4 -23.47 -24.35 -1.76
C PRO A 4 -22.20 -25.17 -1.46
N ARG A 5 -22.05 -26.31 -2.17
CA ARG A 5 -20.99 -27.30 -1.93
C ARG A 5 -19.80 -27.19 -2.89
N ASP A 6 -19.86 -26.27 -3.85
CA ASP A 6 -18.78 -25.98 -4.78
C ASP A 6 -18.19 -24.58 -4.53
N ALA A 7 -16.93 -24.38 -4.94
CA ALA A 7 -16.20 -23.12 -4.72
C ALA A 7 -16.93 -21.93 -5.34
N LYS A 8 -17.50 -22.11 -6.55
CA LYS A 8 -18.23 -21.06 -7.26
C LYS A 8 -19.50 -20.62 -6.53
N GLY A 9 -20.32 -21.54 -6.03
CA GLY A 9 -21.50 -21.17 -5.27
C GLY A 9 -21.14 -20.45 -3.96
N ILE A 10 -20.00 -20.80 -3.34
CA ILE A 10 -19.53 -20.13 -2.13
C ILE A 10 -19.01 -18.73 -2.43
N GLU A 11 -18.34 -18.52 -3.57
CA GLU A 11 -18.00 -17.18 -4.06
C GLU A 11 -19.26 -16.33 -4.28
N ASP A 12 -20.27 -16.88 -4.98
CA ASP A 12 -21.53 -16.19 -5.21
C ASP A 12 -22.24 -15.86 -3.89
N LEU A 13 -22.17 -16.76 -2.90
CA LEU A 13 -22.72 -16.53 -1.55
C LEU A 13 -21.95 -15.43 -0.82
N ILE A 14 -20.62 -15.42 -0.91
CA ILE A 14 -19.75 -14.43 -0.26
C ILE A 14 -19.94 -13.05 -0.89
N GLU A 15 -20.01 -12.96 -2.21
CA GLU A 15 -20.31 -11.71 -2.89
C GLU A 15 -21.74 -11.24 -2.58
N ALA A 16 -22.74 -12.12 -2.67
CA ALA A 16 -24.12 -11.75 -2.41
C ALA A 16 -24.35 -11.29 -0.97
N ARG A 17 -23.67 -11.93 0.00
CA ARG A 17 -23.88 -11.68 1.42
C ARG A 17 -22.97 -10.57 1.95
N PHE A 18 -21.70 -10.56 1.56
CA PHE A 18 -20.70 -9.64 2.11
C PHE A 18 -20.20 -8.58 1.12
N GLY A 19 -20.55 -8.70 -0.15
CA GLY A 19 -20.05 -7.81 -1.20
C GLY A 19 -18.57 -8.03 -1.54
N LEU A 20 -17.96 -9.09 -1.00
CA LEU A 20 -16.56 -9.43 -1.25
C LEU A 20 -16.44 -10.18 -2.57
N ALA A 21 -15.48 -9.79 -3.39
CA ALA A 21 -15.07 -10.50 -4.60
C ALA A 21 -13.76 -11.25 -4.31
N PRO A 22 -13.81 -12.57 -4.00
CA PRO A 22 -12.62 -13.31 -3.62
C PRO A 22 -11.60 -13.36 -4.76
N SER A 23 -10.37 -12.95 -4.47
CA SER A 23 -9.20 -13.19 -5.29
C SER A 23 -8.90 -14.69 -5.43
N GLY A 24 -8.07 -15.06 -6.41
CA GLY A 24 -7.65 -16.46 -6.61
C GLY A 24 -7.07 -17.12 -5.35
N PHE A 25 -6.34 -16.37 -4.51
CA PHE A 25 -5.80 -16.87 -3.25
C PHE A 25 -6.88 -17.16 -2.19
N GLN A 26 -7.91 -16.31 -2.11
CA GLN A 26 -9.03 -16.53 -1.20
C GLN A 26 -9.84 -17.76 -1.64
N ARG A 27 -9.90 -18.06 -2.95
CA ARG A 27 -10.47 -19.31 -3.48
C ARG A 27 -9.71 -20.54 -2.99
N ASP A 28 -8.38 -20.54 -3.07
CA ASP A 28 -7.56 -21.68 -2.60
C ASP A 28 -7.79 -21.95 -1.11
N ARG A 29 -7.94 -20.92 -0.27
CA ARG A 29 -8.26 -21.08 1.16
C ARG A 29 -9.69 -21.58 1.38
N ILE A 30 -10.65 -21.10 0.60
CA ILE A 30 -12.03 -21.62 0.62
C ILE A 30 -12.02 -23.12 0.26
N GLU A 31 -11.32 -23.50 -0.80
CA GLU A 31 -11.18 -24.90 -1.24
C GLU A 31 -10.49 -25.79 -0.21
N MET A 32 -9.45 -25.29 0.47
CA MET A 32 -8.80 -25.99 1.57
C MET A 32 -9.78 -26.25 2.73
N ILE A 33 -10.58 -25.26 3.11
CA ILE A 33 -11.59 -25.38 4.17
C ILE A 33 -12.72 -26.33 3.75
N LEU A 34 -13.06 -26.37 2.46
CA LEU A 34 -14.02 -27.33 1.90
C LEU A 34 -13.46 -28.75 1.82
N GLY A 35 -12.14 -28.89 1.63
CA GLY A 35 -11.42 -30.16 1.52
C GLY A 35 -11.10 -30.83 2.87
N GLU A 36 -11.14 -30.09 3.97
CA GLU A 36 -11.09 -30.66 5.32
C GLU A 36 -12.31 -31.56 5.55
N LYS A 37 -12.11 -32.89 5.61
CA LYS A 37 -13.20 -33.86 5.84
C LYS A 37 -14.02 -33.41 7.06
N PRO A 38 -15.33 -33.18 6.92
CA PRO A 38 -16.14 -32.76 8.05
C PRO A 38 -16.06 -33.82 9.14
N ALA A 39 -15.65 -33.39 10.33
CA ALA A 39 -15.66 -34.23 11.51
C ALA A 39 -17.11 -34.62 11.84
N ARG A 40 -17.57 -35.76 11.32
CA ARG A 40 -18.78 -36.51 11.73
C ARG A 40 -20.15 -35.78 11.77
N SER A 41 -20.25 -34.52 11.38
CA SER A 41 -21.53 -33.82 11.22
C SER A 41 -21.62 -33.20 9.82
N GLY A 42 -22.44 -33.77 8.95
CA GLY A 42 -22.66 -33.30 7.57
C GLY A 42 -23.45 -31.99 7.44
N GLY A 43 -23.17 -31.02 8.30
CA GLY A 43 -23.77 -29.68 8.28
C GLY A 43 -23.03 -28.70 7.35
N PRO A 44 -23.67 -27.59 6.95
CA PRO A 44 -23.01 -26.53 6.19
C PRO A 44 -21.87 -25.89 7.00
N ILE A 45 -20.80 -25.45 6.32
CA ILE A 45 -19.70 -24.72 6.95
C ILE A 45 -20.26 -23.41 7.55
N PRO A 46 -19.96 -23.09 8.82
CA PRO A 46 -20.40 -21.84 9.44
C PRO A 46 -19.90 -20.64 8.63
N LEU A 47 -20.78 -19.67 8.40
CA LEU A 47 -20.50 -18.50 7.58
C LEU A 47 -19.33 -17.68 8.17
N GLU A 48 -19.19 -17.71 9.49
CA GLU A 48 -18.15 -17.05 10.27
C GLU A 48 -16.76 -17.60 9.91
N ARG A 49 -16.64 -18.92 9.72
CA ARG A 49 -15.37 -19.54 9.29
C ARG A 49 -15.01 -19.19 7.84
N LEU A 50 -16.00 -19.02 6.97
CA LEU A 50 -15.78 -18.56 5.61
C LEU A 50 -15.31 -17.10 5.60
N VAL A 51 -15.91 -16.24 6.43
CA VAL A 51 -15.50 -14.84 6.61
C VAL A 51 -14.06 -14.73 7.13
N GLU A 52 -13.69 -15.50 8.15
CA GLU A 52 -12.31 -15.54 8.66
C GLU A 52 -11.30 -15.96 7.60
N ALA A 53 -11.69 -16.88 6.71
CA ALA A 53 -10.82 -17.39 5.66
C ALA A 53 -10.54 -16.38 4.55
N VAL A 54 -11.56 -15.59 4.20
CA VAL A 54 -11.50 -14.61 3.11
C VAL A 54 -11.10 -13.21 3.56
N THR A 55 -11.15 -12.89 4.86
CA THR A 55 -10.69 -11.58 5.34
C THR A 55 -9.17 -11.56 5.51
N VAL A 56 -8.52 -10.49 5.02
CA VAL A 56 -7.10 -10.24 5.24
C VAL A 56 -6.97 -9.30 6.43
N GLY A 57 -6.46 -9.81 7.55
CA GLY A 57 -6.36 -9.06 8.82
C GLY A 57 -5.04 -8.32 9.05
N GLU A 58 -4.29 -7.98 7.99
CA GLU A 58 -2.99 -7.32 8.14
C GLU A 58 -3.19 -5.85 8.56
N THR A 59 -2.93 -5.56 9.83
CA THR A 59 -3.05 -4.22 10.41
C THR A 59 -1.98 -3.98 11.48
N TYR A 60 -1.68 -2.70 11.72
CA TYR A 60 -0.69 -2.27 12.71
C TYR A 60 -0.90 -0.82 13.13
N PHE A 61 -0.41 -0.48 14.31
CA PHE A 61 -0.53 0.86 14.87
C PHE A 61 0.20 1.89 14.00
N PHE A 62 -0.43 3.06 13.81
CA PHE A 62 0.11 4.19 13.03
C PHE A 62 0.41 3.87 11.55
N ARG A 63 -0.35 2.97 10.93
CA ARG A 63 -0.32 2.76 9.47
C ARG A 63 -0.76 4.03 8.74
N GLU A 64 -0.02 4.42 7.69
CA GLU A 64 -0.17 5.69 6.93
C GLU A 64 -0.20 6.94 7.83
N PRO A 65 0.93 7.29 8.46
CA PRO A 65 0.97 8.35 9.47
C PRO A 65 0.55 9.73 8.96
N MET A 66 0.65 10.01 7.65
CA MET A 66 0.23 11.29 7.07
C MET A 66 -1.29 11.49 7.16
N GLN A 67 -2.10 10.44 7.00
CA GLN A 67 -3.55 10.53 7.20
C GLN A 67 -3.93 10.73 8.66
N ILE A 68 -3.19 10.09 9.58
CA ILE A 68 -3.37 10.30 11.02
C ILE A 68 -3.02 11.75 11.41
N ASP A 69 -1.97 12.32 10.83
CA ASP A 69 -1.60 13.72 11.05
C ASP A 69 -2.68 14.69 10.52
N ALA A 70 -3.18 14.46 9.30
CA ALA A 70 -4.28 15.23 8.72
C ALA A 70 -5.56 15.15 9.57
N LEU A 71 -5.87 13.96 10.12
CA LEU A 71 -7.00 13.77 11.03
C LEU A 71 -6.90 14.70 12.24
N VAL A 72 -5.78 14.64 12.97
CA VAL A 72 -5.67 15.32 14.28
C VAL A 72 -5.32 16.80 14.17
N ARG A 73 -4.58 17.23 13.14
CA ARG A 73 -4.15 18.62 12.99
C ARG A 73 -5.14 19.51 12.25
N ARG A 74 -5.97 18.93 11.37
CA ARG A 74 -6.89 19.69 10.52
C ARG A 74 -8.33 19.24 10.70
N VAL A 75 -8.61 17.97 10.43
CA VAL A 75 -9.99 17.50 10.32
C VAL A 75 -10.73 17.61 11.66
N LEU A 76 -10.19 17.06 12.75
CA LEU A 76 -10.87 17.13 14.05
C LEU A 76 -11.06 18.57 14.55
N PRO A 77 -10.06 19.47 14.49
CA PRO A 77 -10.26 20.89 14.79
C PRO A 77 -11.36 21.56 13.94
N GLU A 78 -11.36 21.34 12.62
CA GLU A 78 -12.39 21.90 11.73
C GLU A 78 -13.79 21.40 12.10
N ARG A 79 -13.94 20.08 12.32
CA ARG A 79 -15.22 19.45 12.67
C ARG A 79 -15.72 19.86 14.06
N ALA A 80 -14.81 20.15 14.99
CA ALA A 80 -15.15 20.70 16.30
C ALA A 80 -15.72 22.11 16.20
N LEU A 81 -15.12 22.97 15.36
CA LEU A 81 -15.56 24.36 15.16
C LEU A 81 -16.89 24.46 14.40
N ALA A 82 -17.14 23.55 13.45
CA ALA A 82 -18.39 23.52 12.69
C ALA A 82 -19.60 23.01 13.48
N GLY A 83 -19.37 22.36 14.63
CA GLY A 83 -20.41 21.77 15.46
C GLY A 83 -20.88 22.67 16.60
N ALA A 84 -22.01 22.31 17.21
CA ALA A 84 -22.42 22.89 18.50
C ALA A 84 -21.34 22.64 19.56
N ARG A 85 -21.08 23.66 20.41
CA ARG A 85 -20.07 23.58 21.46
C ARG A 85 -20.34 22.39 22.39
N GLY A 86 -19.33 21.53 22.58
CA GLY A 86 -19.43 20.34 23.44
C GLY A 86 -20.07 19.11 22.79
N ARG A 87 -20.43 19.16 21.50
CA ARG A 87 -20.88 17.98 20.75
C ARG A 87 -19.76 16.94 20.64
N LYS A 88 -20.12 15.65 20.69
CA LYS A 88 -19.20 14.55 20.40
C LYS A 88 -18.78 14.52 18.93
N LEU A 89 -17.50 14.33 18.68
CA LEU A 89 -16.93 14.06 17.35
C LEU A 89 -16.97 12.55 17.10
N ARG A 90 -17.73 12.13 16.10
CA ARG A 90 -17.97 10.70 15.84
C ARG A 90 -17.11 10.22 14.68
N ILE A 91 -16.30 9.20 14.93
CA ILE A 91 -15.48 8.54 13.92
C ILE A 91 -15.95 7.09 13.76
N LEU A 92 -16.09 6.64 12.51
CA LEU A 92 -16.22 5.24 12.15
C LEU A 92 -14.90 4.73 11.57
N SER A 93 -14.35 3.66 12.11
CA SER A 93 -13.31 2.83 11.48
C SER A 93 -13.99 1.58 10.92
N ALA A 94 -14.23 1.56 9.61
CA ALA A 94 -14.94 0.53 8.87
C ALA A 94 -13.96 -0.49 8.29
N GLY A 95 -14.02 -1.73 8.78
CA GLY A 95 -13.03 -2.78 8.57
C GLY A 95 -11.82 -2.63 9.49
N CYS A 96 -12.09 -2.46 10.79
CA CYS A 96 -11.08 -2.10 11.78
C CYS A 96 -10.12 -3.25 12.18
N SER A 97 -10.37 -4.47 11.70
CA SER A 97 -9.61 -5.68 11.99
C SER A 97 -9.41 -5.86 13.51
N SER A 98 -8.18 -6.05 14.00
CA SER A 98 -7.88 -6.23 15.42
C SER A 98 -7.72 -4.94 16.24
N GLY A 99 -8.24 -3.82 15.74
CA GLY A 99 -8.42 -2.58 16.51
C GLY A 99 -7.22 -1.62 16.52
N GLU A 100 -6.12 -1.94 15.85
CA GLU A 100 -4.95 -1.07 15.77
C GLU A 100 -5.27 0.32 15.18
N GLU A 101 -6.14 0.41 14.17
CA GLU A 101 -6.56 1.69 13.55
C GLU A 101 -7.37 2.58 14.50
N PRO A 102 -8.49 2.15 15.10
CA PRO A 102 -9.26 3.00 15.99
C PRO A 102 -8.49 3.40 17.25
N TYR A 103 -7.63 2.52 17.78
CA TYR A 103 -6.75 2.89 18.89
C TYR A 103 -5.65 3.86 18.48
N THR A 104 -5.11 3.75 17.26
CA THR A 104 -4.19 4.76 16.71
C THR A 104 -4.83 6.15 16.70
N MET A 105 -6.08 6.27 16.23
CA MET A 105 -6.80 7.54 16.22
C MET A 105 -7.02 8.10 17.63
N ALA A 106 -7.38 7.24 18.60
CA ALA A 106 -7.54 7.63 19.99
C ALA A 106 -6.23 8.15 20.62
N ILE A 107 -5.11 7.45 20.39
CA ILE A 107 -3.78 7.84 20.89
C ILE A 107 -3.32 9.13 20.21
N ALA A 108 -3.42 9.22 18.89
CA ALA A 108 -2.98 10.39 18.13
C ALA A 108 -3.73 11.65 18.58
N THR A 109 -5.05 11.52 18.80
CA THR A 109 -5.87 12.64 19.31
C THR A 109 -5.48 13.02 20.74
N ASP A 110 -5.18 12.05 21.62
CA ASP A 110 -4.67 12.31 22.98
C ASP A 110 -3.37 13.12 22.97
N LEU A 111 -2.50 12.87 22.00
CA LEU A 111 -1.19 13.51 21.88
C LEU A 111 -1.26 14.88 21.23
N ALA A 112 -2.02 15.03 20.15
CA ALA A 112 -2.01 16.22 19.31
C ALA A 112 -3.03 17.27 19.73
N THR A 113 -4.21 16.85 20.20
CA THR A 113 -5.33 17.73 20.58
C THR A 113 -6.03 17.21 21.84
N PRO A 114 -5.38 17.24 23.01
CA PRO A 114 -5.92 16.69 24.26
C PRO A 114 -7.32 17.21 24.62
N GLU A 115 -7.62 18.46 24.29
CA GLU A 115 -8.91 19.11 24.51
C GLU A 115 -10.06 18.46 23.72
N LEU A 116 -9.79 17.99 22.50
CA LEU A 116 -10.77 17.27 21.67
C LEU A 116 -10.90 15.81 22.06
N SER A 117 -9.91 15.27 22.76
CA SER A 117 -9.84 13.86 23.13
C SER A 117 -11.05 13.40 23.97
N SER A 118 -11.55 14.29 24.84
CA SER A 118 -12.76 14.04 25.65
C SER A 118 -14.07 14.08 24.86
N LEU A 119 -14.07 14.72 23.68
CA LEU A 119 -15.22 14.82 22.78
C LEU A 119 -15.26 13.69 21.77
N LEU A 120 -14.20 12.89 21.66
CA LEU A 120 -14.10 11.84 20.66
C LEU A 120 -14.97 10.63 21.01
N SER A 121 -15.60 10.04 20.00
CA SER A 121 -16.29 8.75 20.06
C SER A 121 -15.92 7.97 18.81
N ILE A 122 -15.22 6.85 18.97
CA ILE A 122 -14.75 6.02 17.86
C ILE A 122 -15.50 4.70 17.87
N THR A 123 -16.10 4.33 16.74
CA THR A 123 -16.67 3.01 16.51
C THR A 123 -15.76 2.23 15.56
N GLY A 124 -15.23 1.09 15.99
CA GLY A 124 -14.57 0.11 15.13
C GLY A 124 -15.58 -0.94 14.69
N LEU A 125 -15.77 -1.09 13.38
CA LEU A 125 -16.66 -2.09 12.77
C LEU A 125 -15.83 -3.09 12.00
N ASP A 126 -16.06 -4.39 12.19
CA ASP A 126 -15.50 -5.44 11.35
C ASP A 126 -16.47 -6.61 11.22
N VAL A 127 -16.37 -7.34 10.12
CA VAL A 127 -17.19 -8.55 9.87
C VAL A 127 -16.57 -9.78 10.56
N ASN A 128 -15.28 -9.75 10.88
CA ASN A 128 -14.56 -10.84 11.52
C ASN A 128 -14.66 -10.73 13.06
N GLY A 129 -15.56 -11.53 13.65
CA GLY A 129 -15.76 -11.57 15.10
C GLY A 129 -14.48 -11.91 15.90
N ALA A 130 -13.61 -12.78 15.40
CA ALA A 130 -12.35 -13.11 16.08
C ALA A 130 -11.39 -11.91 16.13
N ALA A 131 -11.36 -11.09 15.08
CA ALA A 131 -10.60 -9.84 15.05
C ALA A 131 -11.17 -8.82 16.04
N ILE A 132 -12.50 -8.66 16.11
CA ILE A 132 -13.19 -7.81 17.08
C ILE A 132 -12.89 -8.24 18.52
N GLU A 133 -12.88 -9.54 18.80
CA GLU A 133 -12.52 -10.04 20.13
C GLU A 133 -11.06 -9.75 20.49
N LYS A 134 -10.14 -9.81 19.51
CA LYS A 134 -8.75 -9.38 19.72
C LYS A 134 -8.67 -7.87 19.98
N ALA A 135 -9.46 -7.08 19.28
CA ALA A 135 -9.55 -5.64 19.46
C ALA A 135 -10.04 -5.26 20.87
N ARG A 136 -11.13 -5.89 21.33
CA ARG A 136 -11.68 -5.70 22.69
C ARG A 136 -10.71 -6.08 23.80
N ARG A 137 -9.87 -7.10 23.60
CA ARG A 137 -8.83 -7.47 24.56
C ARG A 137 -7.70 -6.43 24.64
N ALA A 138 -7.46 -5.67 23.57
CA ALA A 138 -6.41 -4.65 23.48
C ALA A 138 -5.01 -5.13 23.94
N ARG A 139 -4.69 -6.39 23.60
CA ARG A 139 -3.40 -7.05 23.86
C ARG A 139 -2.72 -7.35 22.54
N TYR A 140 -1.54 -6.79 22.34
CA TYR A 140 -0.85 -6.75 21.05
C TYR A 140 0.56 -7.33 21.15
N SER A 141 1.05 -7.92 20.06
CA SER A 141 2.45 -8.32 19.95
C SER A 141 3.33 -7.11 19.62
N SER A 142 4.65 -7.25 19.78
CA SER A 142 5.61 -6.24 19.31
C SER A 142 5.45 -5.93 17.81
N TRP A 143 5.07 -6.92 17.00
CA TRP A 143 4.85 -6.78 15.56
C TRP A 143 3.69 -5.84 15.22
N ALA A 144 2.58 -5.90 15.96
CA ALA A 144 1.45 -5.00 15.78
C ALA A 144 1.83 -3.53 16.11
N LEU A 145 2.83 -3.34 16.99
CA LEU A 145 3.33 -2.02 17.38
C LEU A 145 4.42 -1.47 16.44
N ARG A 146 4.78 -2.15 15.35
CA ARG A 146 5.92 -1.75 14.49
C ARG A 146 5.87 -0.30 13.99
N GLY A 147 4.68 0.27 13.75
CA GLY A 147 4.52 1.67 13.38
C GLY A 147 4.46 2.67 14.55
N ALA A 148 4.31 2.20 15.79
CA ALA A 148 4.35 3.04 16.99
C ALA A 148 5.81 3.32 17.39
N SER A 149 6.14 4.59 17.62
CA SER A 149 7.46 5.01 18.12
C SER A 149 7.68 4.57 19.57
N GLN A 150 8.94 4.46 20.00
CA GLN A 150 9.26 4.05 21.37
C GLN A 150 8.58 4.93 22.45
N PRO A 151 8.57 6.28 22.33
CA PRO A 151 7.85 7.12 23.29
C PRO A 151 6.34 6.84 23.38
N ILE A 152 5.71 6.48 22.27
CA ILE A 152 4.29 6.09 22.26
C ILE A 152 4.11 4.74 22.95
N ARG A 153 4.98 3.76 22.66
CA ARG A 153 4.96 2.44 23.31
C ARG A 153 5.08 2.58 24.82
N ASP A 154 6.08 3.34 25.29
CA ASP A 154 6.36 3.52 26.71
C ASP A 154 5.21 4.23 27.46
N ARG A 155 4.53 5.17 26.78
CA ARG A 155 3.46 5.97 27.39
C ARG A 155 2.11 5.24 27.44
N PHE A 156 1.76 4.51 26.39
CA PHE A 156 0.41 3.97 26.22
C PHE A 156 0.31 2.44 26.32
N PHE A 157 1.43 1.74 26.41
CA PHE A 157 1.44 0.29 26.48
C PHE A 157 2.24 -0.20 27.68
N LYS A 158 1.68 -1.19 28.39
CA LYS A 158 2.38 -1.91 29.44
C LYS A 158 2.78 -3.29 28.93
N LYS A 159 4.06 -3.63 29.04
CA LYS A 159 4.52 -4.99 28.73
C LYS A 159 3.97 -5.99 29.77
N ASP A 160 3.38 -7.07 29.29
CA ASP A 160 2.84 -8.18 30.07
C ASP A 160 3.21 -9.50 29.37
N GLY A 161 4.32 -10.11 29.83
CA GLY A 161 4.97 -11.22 29.15
C GLY A 161 5.45 -10.83 27.74
N GLU A 162 5.02 -11.59 26.73
CA GLU A 162 5.31 -11.34 25.31
C GLU A 162 4.34 -10.33 24.65
N ALA A 163 3.32 -9.89 25.40
CA ALA A 163 2.30 -8.97 24.90
C ALA A 163 2.47 -7.55 25.46
N PHE A 164 1.85 -6.61 24.78
CA PHE A 164 1.70 -5.21 25.17
C PHE A 164 0.22 -4.92 25.37
N VAL A 165 -0.14 -4.51 26.58
CA VAL A 165 -1.51 -4.16 26.97
C VAL A 165 -1.70 -2.66 26.81
N LEU A 166 -2.70 -2.24 26.05
CA LEU A 166 -3.01 -0.83 25.85
C LEU A 166 -3.56 -0.19 27.13
N ASP A 167 -3.28 1.09 27.35
CA ASP A 167 -3.83 1.89 28.46
C ASP A 167 -5.37 1.87 28.48
N PRO A 168 -6.03 1.48 29.59
CA PRO A 168 -7.49 1.48 29.72
C PRO A 168 -8.18 2.81 29.41
N ARG A 169 -7.49 3.95 29.61
CA ARG A 169 -8.01 5.29 29.30
C ARG A 169 -8.17 5.52 27.80
N ILE A 170 -7.35 4.87 26.98
CA ILE A 170 -7.48 4.86 25.52
C ILE A 170 -8.53 3.84 25.11
N GLN A 171 -8.54 2.66 25.77
CA GLN A 171 -9.50 1.60 25.47
C GLN A 171 -10.96 2.09 25.57
N SER A 172 -11.27 2.86 26.61
CA SER A 172 -12.63 3.36 26.86
C SER A 172 -13.16 4.37 25.82
N ARG A 173 -12.32 4.84 24.90
CA ARG A 173 -12.70 5.78 23.83
C ARG A 173 -13.18 5.08 22.56
N VAL A 174 -13.02 3.76 22.48
CA VAL A 174 -13.36 2.96 21.29
C VAL A 174 -14.41 1.93 21.66
N VAL A 175 -15.47 1.86 20.84
CA VAL A 175 -16.49 0.82 20.90
C VAL A 175 -16.34 -0.06 19.68
N PHE A 176 -16.40 -1.38 19.86
CA PHE A 176 -16.27 -2.34 18.77
C PHE A 176 -17.58 -3.07 18.48
N GLU A 177 -17.99 -3.02 17.22
CA GLU A 177 -19.17 -3.68 16.69
C GLU A 177 -18.76 -4.75 15.67
N GLU A 178 -19.35 -5.93 15.80
CA GLU A 178 -19.26 -6.97 14.77
C GLU A 178 -20.42 -6.78 13.80
N GLY A 179 -20.12 -6.71 12.50
CA GLY A 179 -21.16 -6.56 11.50
C GLY A 179 -20.64 -6.41 10.09
N ASN A 180 -21.50 -6.77 9.14
CA ASN A 180 -21.27 -6.53 7.73
C ASN A 180 -21.41 -5.03 7.41
N LEU A 181 -20.34 -4.44 6.86
CA LEU A 181 -20.28 -3.03 6.50
C LEU A 181 -21.47 -2.56 5.68
N LEU A 182 -21.87 -3.30 4.64
CA LEU A 182 -22.96 -2.89 3.75
C LEU A 182 -24.32 -2.88 4.46
N GLU A 183 -24.55 -3.84 5.37
CA GLU A 183 -25.77 -3.90 6.16
C GLU A 183 -25.84 -2.81 7.22
N VAL A 184 -24.71 -2.57 7.91
CA VAL A 184 -24.61 -1.51 8.91
C VAL A 184 -24.83 -0.16 8.25
N LEU A 185 -24.11 0.15 7.15
CA LEU A 185 -24.30 1.39 6.40
C LEU A 185 -25.76 1.57 5.98
N ALA A 186 -26.43 0.53 5.48
CA ALA A 186 -27.82 0.61 5.04
C ALA A 186 -28.82 0.96 6.17
N ARG A 187 -28.51 0.64 7.42
CA ARG A 187 -29.37 0.89 8.59
C ARG A 187 -28.96 2.12 9.39
N LEU A 188 -27.78 2.66 9.16
CA LEU A 188 -27.29 3.85 9.85
C LEU A 188 -28.16 5.07 9.51
N PRO A 189 -28.52 5.90 10.52
CA PRO A 189 -29.14 7.19 10.27
C PRO A 189 -28.26 8.08 9.38
N GLU A 190 -28.90 8.99 8.65
CA GLU A 190 -28.17 9.99 7.86
C GLU A 190 -27.35 10.91 8.78
N ALA A 191 -26.23 11.42 8.27
CA ALA A 191 -25.42 12.44 8.93
C ALA A 191 -24.99 12.05 10.37
N THR A 192 -24.55 10.80 10.53
CA THR A 192 -24.18 10.20 11.82
C THR A 192 -22.73 10.50 12.23
N TYR A 193 -21.80 10.50 11.27
CA TYR A 193 -20.36 10.56 11.53
C TYR A 193 -19.72 11.84 11.00
N ASP A 194 -18.74 12.38 11.72
CA ASP A 194 -17.88 13.47 11.24
C ASP A 194 -16.80 12.94 10.29
N VAL A 195 -16.29 11.75 10.60
CA VAL A 195 -15.19 11.11 9.88
C VAL A 195 -15.46 9.62 9.72
N VAL A 196 -15.16 9.08 8.55
CA VAL A 196 -15.12 7.66 8.27
C VAL A 196 -13.71 7.30 7.80
N PHE A 197 -13.10 6.30 8.41
CA PHE A 197 -11.92 5.60 7.92
C PHE A 197 -12.40 4.26 7.35
N CYS A 198 -12.06 3.96 6.10
CA CYS A 198 -12.28 2.65 5.48
C CYS A 198 -11.08 2.34 4.60
N ARG A 199 -9.99 1.87 5.23
CA ARG A 199 -8.69 1.73 4.60
C ARG A 199 -8.33 0.28 4.36
N ASN A 200 -7.90 -0.04 3.15
CA ASN A 200 -7.48 -1.37 2.72
C ASN A 200 -8.60 -2.43 2.87
N VAL A 201 -9.85 -2.02 2.64
CA VAL A 201 -11.05 -2.86 2.77
C VAL A 201 -11.82 -2.91 1.45
N LEU A 202 -11.95 -1.76 0.79
CA LEU A 202 -12.72 -1.61 -0.45
C LEU A 202 -12.04 -2.32 -1.63
N ILE A 203 -10.74 -2.57 -1.55
CA ILE A 203 -9.98 -3.39 -2.52
C ILE A 203 -10.54 -4.81 -2.68
N TYR A 204 -11.29 -5.33 -1.71
CA TYR A 204 -11.89 -6.66 -1.77
C TYR A 204 -13.34 -6.63 -2.27
N PHE A 205 -13.92 -5.46 -2.54
CA PHE A 205 -15.33 -5.34 -2.87
C PHE A 205 -15.55 -5.52 -4.38
N SER A 206 -16.64 -6.18 -4.75
CA SER A 206 -17.10 -6.13 -6.14
C SER A 206 -17.52 -4.70 -6.49
N GLU A 207 -17.51 -4.33 -7.77
CA GLU A 207 -17.86 -2.95 -8.19
C GLU A 207 -19.24 -2.52 -7.65
N ARG A 208 -20.21 -3.44 -7.65
CA ARG A 208 -21.55 -3.21 -7.10
C ARG A 208 -21.50 -2.95 -5.59
N ALA A 209 -20.73 -3.74 -4.85
CA ALA A 209 -20.56 -3.57 -3.41
C ALA A 209 -19.85 -2.27 -3.08
N LEU A 210 -18.80 -1.94 -3.84
CA LEU A 210 -18.05 -0.68 -3.72
C LEU A 210 -18.96 0.53 -3.86
N ARG A 211 -19.73 0.61 -4.95
CA ARG A 211 -20.68 1.73 -5.17
C ARG A 211 -21.71 1.85 -4.04
N ARG A 212 -22.22 0.72 -3.53
CA ARG A 212 -23.14 0.69 -2.38
C ARG A 212 -22.48 1.19 -1.10
N ALA A 213 -21.23 0.81 -0.84
CA ALA A 213 -20.46 1.27 0.32
C ALA A 213 -20.25 2.79 0.25
N LEU A 214 -19.83 3.31 -0.91
CA LEU A 214 -19.60 4.74 -1.12
C LEU A 214 -20.86 5.57 -0.95
N ALA A 215 -21.99 5.14 -1.52
CA ALA A 215 -23.28 5.78 -1.29
C ALA A 215 -23.71 5.73 0.19
N GLY A 216 -23.41 4.61 0.88
CA GLY A 216 -23.62 4.46 2.32
C GLY A 216 -22.78 5.44 3.13
N PHE A 217 -21.49 5.60 2.80
CA PHE A 217 -20.60 6.55 3.45
C PHE A 217 -21.04 8.00 3.22
N ALA A 218 -21.42 8.35 1.99
CA ALA A 218 -21.89 9.69 1.65
C ALA A 218 -23.13 10.07 2.48
N ARG A 219 -24.07 9.14 2.67
CA ARG A 219 -25.25 9.33 3.53
C ARG A 219 -24.89 9.38 5.02
N ALA A 220 -23.96 8.53 5.47
CA ALA A 220 -23.60 8.42 6.88
C ALA A 220 -22.76 9.61 7.37
N LEU A 221 -22.06 10.31 6.49
CA LEU A 221 -21.26 11.49 6.81
C LEU A 221 -22.13 12.74 6.99
N LEU A 222 -21.81 13.53 8.01
CA LEU A 222 -22.32 14.89 8.15
C LEU A 222 -21.91 15.75 6.93
N PRO A 223 -22.67 16.79 6.58
CA PRO A 223 -22.23 17.76 5.57
C PRO A 223 -20.81 18.29 5.86
N GLY A 224 -19.94 18.20 4.85
CA GLY A 224 -18.52 18.53 4.96
C GLY A 224 -17.70 17.57 5.84
N GLY A 225 -18.23 16.38 6.14
CA GLY A 225 -17.53 15.30 6.81
C GLY A 225 -16.49 14.65 5.90
N TYR A 226 -15.61 13.84 6.49
CA TYR A 226 -14.41 13.34 5.81
C TYR A 226 -14.38 11.82 5.69
N LEU A 227 -13.91 11.32 4.55
CA LEU A 227 -13.67 9.92 4.26
C LEU A 227 -12.18 9.68 3.99
N PHE A 228 -11.57 8.77 4.74
CA PHE A 228 -10.19 8.33 4.57
C PHE A 228 -10.17 6.91 4.00
N LEU A 229 -9.47 6.73 2.89
CA LEU A 229 -9.27 5.44 2.22
C LEU A 229 -7.79 5.11 2.16
N GLY A 230 -7.43 3.84 1.97
CA GLY A 230 -6.05 3.41 1.87
C GLY A 230 -5.38 3.94 0.59
N HIS A 231 -4.04 3.98 0.60
CA HIS A 231 -3.24 4.53 -0.50
C HIS A 231 -3.52 3.94 -1.91
N SER A 232 -4.04 2.71 -2.00
CA SER A 232 -4.36 2.04 -3.26
C SER A 232 -5.82 2.21 -3.69
N GLU A 233 -6.65 2.86 -2.86
CA GLU A 233 -8.09 3.00 -3.06
C GLU A 233 -8.42 4.39 -3.61
N SER A 234 -9.06 4.45 -4.76
CA SER A 234 -9.45 5.70 -5.43
C SER A 234 -10.93 5.72 -5.76
N LEU A 235 -11.56 6.89 -5.61
CA LEU A 235 -12.97 7.11 -5.98
C LEU A 235 -13.15 7.57 -7.43
N ARG A 236 -12.05 7.80 -8.15
CA ARG A 236 -12.08 8.39 -9.49
C ARG A 236 -12.84 7.49 -10.46
N GLY A 237 -13.88 8.04 -11.09
CA GLY A 237 -14.73 7.32 -12.05
C GLY A 237 -15.77 6.39 -11.41
N ILE A 238 -15.88 6.39 -10.07
CA ILE A 238 -16.79 5.50 -9.33
C ILE A 238 -17.87 6.32 -8.60
N SER A 239 -17.52 7.46 -8.02
CA SER A 239 -18.41 8.30 -7.21
C SER A 239 -18.09 9.78 -7.36
N ASP A 240 -19.13 10.61 -7.47
CA ASP A 240 -19.04 12.07 -7.59
C ASP A 240 -19.47 12.79 -6.30
N GLU A 241 -19.85 12.04 -5.25
CA GLU A 241 -20.32 12.54 -3.96
C GLU A 241 -19.20 13.11 -3.08
N PHE A 242 -17.95 12.93 -3.49
CA PHE A 242 -16.76 13.27 -2.72
C PHE A 242 -15.84 14.22 -3.49
N GLU A 243 -15.21 15.13 -2.76
CA GLU A 243 -14.14 16.00 -3.24
C GLU A 243 -12.79 15.51 -2.69
N LEU A 244 -11.80 15.32 -3.55
CA LEU A 244 -10.45 14.93 -3.13
C LEU A 244 -9.76 16.10 -2.44
N VAL A 245 -9.24 15.85 -1.24
CA VAL A 245 -8.38 16.76 -0.49
C VAL A 245 -6.97 16.17 -0.46
N HIS A 246 -6.00 16.99 -0.83
CA HIS A 246 -4.58 16.65 -0.77
C HIS A 246 -3.82 17.71 0.03
N GLU A 247 -3.22 17.30 1.14
CA GLU A 247 -2.41 18.18 1.98
C GLU A 247 -1.32 17.38 2.69
N ASN A 248 -0.10 17.93 2.78
CA ASN A 248 1.04 17.33 3.49
C ASN A 248 1.27 15.85 3.13
N ASP A 249 1.23 15.52 1.84
CA ASP A 249 1.37 14.14 1.32
C ASP A 249 0.26 13.15 1.79
N ALA A 250 -0.86 13.64 2.36
CA ALA A 250 -2.05 12.86 2.70
C ALA A 250 -3.17 13.09 1.69
N PHE A 251 -3.77 11.99 1.22
CA PHE A 251 -4.97 11.99 0.37
C PHE A 251 -6.17 11.49 1.16
N TYR A 252 -7.26 12.26 1.15
CA TYR A 252 -8.52 11.91 1.78
C TYR A 252 -9.65 12.71 1.11
N TYR A 253 -10.90 12.46 1.48
CA TYR A 253 -12.05 12.98 0.75
C TYR A 253 -12.99 13.76 1.66
N ARG A 254 -13.64 14.78 1.12
CA ARG A 254 -14.70 15.54 1.79
C ARG A 254 -16.04 15.24 1.12
N ALA A 255 -17.06 14.92 1.91
CA ALA A 255 -18.41 14.71 1.40
C ALA A 255 -19.00 16.03 0.89
N LYS A 256 -19.50 16.02 -0.35
CA LYS A 256 -20.22 17.16 -0.94
C LYS A 256 -21.56 17.33 -0.22
N SER A 257 -21.95 18.58 0.06
CA SER A 257 -23.26 18.84 0.67
C SER A 257 -24.35 18.69 -0.39
N PRO A 258 -25.47 17.97 -0.12
CA PRO A 258 -26.52 17.72 -1.12
C PRO A 258 -27.28 18.96 -1.63
N ASN A 259 -27.00 20.18 -1.14
CA ASN A 259 -27.66 21.38 -1.64
C ASN A 259 -26.84 22.65 -1.38
N VAL A 260 -25.77 22.84 -2.14
CA VAL A 260 -25.22 24.16 -2.43
C VAL A 260 -24.89 24.16 -3.92
N SER A 261 -25.75 24.78 -4.73
CA SER A 261 -25.34 25.20 -6.08
C SER A 261 -24.03 25.97 -5.97
N PRO A 262 -23.08 25.84 -6.91
CA PRO A 262 -21.78 26.49 -6.83
C PRO A 262 -21.95 28.00 -7.02
N ALA A 263 -22.38 28.70 -5.97
CA ALA A 263 -22.10 30.10 -5.80
C ALA A 263 -20.62 30.18 -5.46
N ALA A 264 -19.84 30.62 -6.44
CA ALA A 264 -18.42 30.86 -6.33
C ALA A 264 -18.11 31.66 -5.06
N THR A 265 -17.48 31.02 -4.08
CA THR A 265 -16.60 31.70 -3.13
C THR A 265 -15.18 31.38 -3.55
N THR A 266 -14.84 31.83 -4.76
CA THR A 266 -13.45 32.06 -5.13
C THR A 266 -13.03 33.30 -4.34
N ILE A 267 -12.30 33.12 -3.23
CA ILE A 267 -11.47 34.22 -2.73
C ILE A 267 -10.36 34.38 -3.77
N ALA A 268 -10.59 35.27 -4.73
CA ALA A 268 -9.63 35.60 -5.76
C ALA A 268 -8.43 36.33 -5.11
N PRO A 269 -7.19 35.87 -5.30
CA PRO A 269 -6.03 36.71 -5.01
C PRO A 269 -6.00 37.90 -6.00
N PRO A 270 -5.45 39.07 -5.60
CA PRO A 270 -5.40 40.24 -6.47
C PRO A 270 -4.54 39.96 -7.70
N ALA A 271 -5.02 40.37 -8.87
CA ALA A 271 -4.38 40.12 -10.16
C ALA A 271 -2.96 40.75 -10.22
N PRO A 272 -1.91 39.97 -10.53
CA PRO A 272 -0.61 40.55 -10.85
C PRO A 272 -0.64 41.13 -12.27
N ARG A 273 -0.09 42.35 -12.42
CA ARG A 273 0.16 42.99 -13.72
C ARG A 273 1.03 42.07 -14.59
N LEU A 274 0.55 41.75 -15.79
CA LEU A 274 1.30 41.03 -16.82
C LEU A 274 2.52 41.86 -17.27
N LEU A 275 3.71 41.29 -17.08
CA LEU A 275 4.90 41.65 -17.87
C LEU A 275 4.90 40.80 -19.16
N PRO A 276 5.45 41.31 -20.27
CA PRO A 276 5.38 40.62 -21.55
C PRO A 276 6.25 39.35 -21.56
N GLU A 277 5.75 38.29 -22.22
CA GLU A 277 6.45 37.01 -22.34
C GLU A 277 7.75 37.14 -23.16
N PRO A 278 8.84 36.45 -22.76
CA PRO A 278 10.05 36.31 -23.57
C PRO A 278 9.85 35.24 -24.67
N PRO A 279 10.65 35.29 -25.76
CA PRO A 279 10.35 34.57 -26.99
C PRO A 279 10.56 33.06 -26.86
N ILE A 280 9.68 32.31 -27.51
CA ILE A 280 9.74 30.85 -27.69
C ILE A 280 11.10 30.47 -28.29
N ARG A 281 11.86 29.62 -27.57
CA ARG A 281 13.05 28.95 -28.12
C ARG A 281 12.65 27.78 -29.02
N ALA A 282 13.42 27.64 -30.10
CA ALA A 282 13.33 26.72 -31.22
C ALA A 282 13.10 25.23 -30.87
N PRO A 283 12.58 24.41 -31.83
CA PRO A 283 12.23 23.01 -31.58
C PRO A 283 13.46 22.14 -31.31
N LEU A 284 13.26 21.11 -30.47
CA LEU A 284 14.25 20.08 -30.15
C LEU A 284 14.73 19.35 -31.41
N PRO A 285 16.01 18.94 -31.47
CA PRO A 285 16.55 18.24 -32.63
C PRO A 285 15.96 16.82 -32.73
N THR A 286 15.62 16.42 -33.94
CA THR A 286 15.34 15.02 -34.29
C THR A 286 16.60 14.16 -34.05
N PRO A 287 16.46 12.92 -33.58
CA PRO A 287 17.61 12.06 -33.35
C PRO A 287 18.35 11.81 -34.67
N ALA A 288 19.63 12.13 -34.70
CA ALA A 288 20.54 11.75 -35.77
C ALA A 288 20.69 10.23 -35.80
N GLU A 289 20.68 9.68 -37.00
CA GLU A 289 20.89 8.27 -37.32
C GLU A 289 22.23 7.79 -36.76
N GLY A 290 22.22 6.62 -36.10
CA GLY A 290 23.41 6.00 -35.49
C GLY A 290 23.20 5.42 -34.09
N ALA A 291 21.96 5.32 -33.59
CA ALA A 291 21.67 4.66 -32.33
C ALA A 291 21.95 3.15 -32.43
N PHE A 292 22.86 2.67 -31.56
CA PHE A 292 23.01 1.26 -31.23
C PHE A 292 21.66 0.70 -30.79
N SER A 293 21.04 -0.10 -31.66
CA SER A 293 19.79 -0.80 -31.37
C SER A 293 20.12 -2.07 -30.58
N TRP A 294 19.89 -2.02 -29.26
CA TRP A 294 19.95 -3.20 -28.38
C TRP A 294 19.02 -4.34 -28.84
N ALA A 295 17.97 -4.02 -29.61
CA ALA A 295 17.13 -5.02 -30.25
C ALA A 295 17.90 -5.84 -31.30
N GLU A 296 18.87 -5.24 -32.02
CA GLU A 296 19.73 -5.98 -32.93
C GLU A 296 20.79 -6.82 -32.20
N GLU A 297 21.29 -6.39 -31.05
CA GLU A 297 22.23 -7.18 -30.24
C GLU A 297 21.55 -8.39 -29.59
N ILE A 298 20.31 -8.23 -29.10
CA ILE A 298 19.49 -9.34 -28.58
C ILE A 298 19.15 -10.32 -29.70
N GLN A 299 18.83 -9.82 -30.90
CA GLN A 299 18.56 -10.68 -32.05
C GLN A 299 19.82 -11.40 -32.53
N ARG A 300 20.99 -10.73 -32.55
CA ARG A 300 22.30 -11.33 -32.90
C ARG A 300 22.74 -12.36 -31.86
N ALA A 301 22.51 -12.12 -30.57
CA ALA A 301 22.75 -13.09 -29.50
C ALA A 301 21.84 -14.33 -29.62
N SER A 302 20.55 -14.10 -29.92
CA SER A 302 19.57 -15.17 -30.15
C SER A 302 19.89 -15.99 -31.40
N THR A 303 20.35 -15.35 -32.47
CA THR A 303 20.78 -16.02 -33.70
C THR A 303 22.10 -16.77 -33.51
N ARG A 304 23.02 -16.28 -32.65
CA ARG A 304 24.24 -17.01 -32.24
C ARG A 304 23.91 -18.30 -31.49
N ILE A 305 22.94 -18.24 -30.58
CA ILE A 305 22.49 -19.39 -29.79
C ILE A 305 21.75 -20.41 -30.68
N ALA A 306 20.94 -19.94 -31.63
CA ALA A 306 20.30 -20.80 -32.63
C ALA A 306 21.33 -21.50 -33.57
N ARG A 307 22.40 -20.81 -33.96
CA ARG A 307 23.46 -21.38 -34.81
C ARG A 307 24.34 -22.40 -34.08
N ILE A 308 24.58 -22.19 -32.78
CA ILE A 308 25.27 -23.15 -31.91
C ILE A 308 24.41 -24.42 -31.73
N ALA A 309 23.08 -24.26 -31.72
CA ALA A 309 22.13 -25.38 -31.65
C ALA A 309 22.08 -26.20 -32.95
N GLU A 310 22.20 -25.59 -34.13
CA GLU A 310 22.27 -26.31 -35.42
C GLU A 310 23.61 -27.04 -35.61
N THR A 311 24.72 -26.57 -35.05
CA THR A 311 26.03 -27.24 -35.15
C THR A 311 26.22 -28.46 -34.24
N ARG A 312 25.21 -28.83 -33.42
CA ARG A 312 25.26 -30.02 -32.57
C ARG A 312 24.55 -31.25 -33.15
N GLU A 313 23.97 -31.15 -34.34
CA GLU A 313 23.45 -32.29 -35.10
C GLU A 313 24.49 -32.88 -36.07
N VAL A 314 25.57 -33.50 -35.60
CA VAL A 314 26.15 -34.69 -36.27
C VAL A 314 26.81 -35.61 -35.24
N GLY A 315 26.17 -36.76 -34.99
CA GLY A 315 26.74 -37.99 -34.42
C GLY A 315 26.74 -38.09 -32.89
N GLY A 316 26.12 -39.08 -32.25
CA GLY A 316 25.45 -40.28 -32.71
C GLY A 316 25.49 -41.33 -31.59
N ALA A 317 24.33 -41.97 -31.34
CA ALA A 317 24.12 -43.25 -30.63
C ALA A 317 24.57 -43.34 -29.14
N ALA A 318 23.85 -43.95 -28.21
CA ALA A 318 22.82 -44.98 -28.31
C ALA A 318 21.90 -45.04 -27.07
N ALA A 319 20.64 -45.35 -27.37
CA ALA A 319 19.75 -46.30 -26.68
C ALA A 319 19.16 -45.98 -25.29
N GLY A 320 17.84 -45.73 -25.29
CA GLY A 320 16.94 -45.81 -24.14
C GLY A 320 15.67 -44.97 -24.27
N ALA A 321 14.74 -45.35 -25.16
CA ALA A 321 13.40 -44.77 -25.24
C ALA A 321 12.45 -45.37 -24.17
N PRO A 322 11.23 -44.85 -23.96
CA PRO A 322 10.87 -43.48 -23.63
C PRO A 322 9.93 -43.42 -22.40
N LYS A 323 9.97 -42.34 -21.61
CA LYS A 323 8.75 -41.84 -20.94
C LYS A 323 8.59 -40.36 -21.21
N ALA A 324 7.37 -40.05 -21.63
CA ALA A 324 6.89 -38.81 -22.21
C ALA A 324 7.32 -37.53 -21.46
N ARG A 325 7.74 -36.55 -22.27
CA ARG A 325 7.56 -35.09 -22.16
C ARG A 325 6.90 -34.60 -20.87
N ALA A 326 7.65 -33.84 -20.07
CA ALA A 326 7.11 -32.73 -19.31
C ALA A 326 7.39 -31.45 -20.11
N ALA A 327 6.34 -30.72 -20.46
CA ALA A 327 6.45 -29.33 -20.87
C ALA A 327 6.95 -28.53 -19.65
N GLU A 328 8.14 -27.93 -19.72
CA GLU A 328 8.69 -27.18 -18.58
C GLU A 328 7.94 -25.85 -18.42
N GLY A 329 7.38 -25.65 -17.23
CA GLY A 329 6.61 -24.46 -16.86
C GLY A 329 7.47 -23.20 -16.68
N PRO A 330 6.89 -22.11 -16.14
CA PRO A 330 7.61 -20.85 -15.96
C PRO A 330 8.85 -21.04 -15.06
N SER A 331 9.94 -20.32 -15.37
CA SER A 331 11.18 -20.36 -14.58
C SER A 331 10.91 -20.03 -13.10
N ALA A 332 11.74 -20.52 -12.18
CA ALA A 332 11.56 -20.24 -10.74
C ALA A 332 11.48 -18.74 -10.44
N LEU A 333 12.24 -17.90 -11.17
CA LEU A 333 12.17 -16.45 -11.06
C LEU A 333 10.84 -15.89 -11.57
N ALA A 334 10.33 -16.34 -12.73
CA ALA A 334 9.02 -15.91 -13.23
C ALA A 334 7.91 -16.27 -12.23
N ARG A 335 7.94 -17.49 -11.68
CA ARG A 335 7.00 -17.93 -10.63
C ARG A 335 7.08 -17.06 -9.39
N VAL A 336 8.29 -16.70 -8.94
CA VAL A 336 8.46 -15.83 -7.78
C VAL A 336 7.94 -14.42 -8.08
N LEU A 337 8.19 -13.87 -9.25
CA LEU A 337 7.66 -12.56 -9.65
C LEU A 337 6.14 -12.55 -9.72
N ASP A 338 5.52 -13.60 -10.28
CA ASP A 338 4.05 -13.74 -10.30
C ASP A 338 3.48 -13.81 -8.88
N LEU A 339 4.16 -14.52 -7.97
CA LEU A 339 3.77 -14.61 -6.57
C LEU A 339 3.95 -13.27 -5.84
N LEU A 340 5.02 -12.52 -6.13
CA LEU A 340 5.23 -11.18 -5.59
C LEU A 340 4.18 -10.18 -6.09
N GLU A 341 3.84 -10.23 -7.38
CA GLU A 341 2.77 -9.40 -7.95
C GLU A 341 1.40 -9.74 -7.35
N ALA A 342 1.19 -11.00 -6.98
CA ALA A 342 0.02 -11.46 -6.24
C ALA A 342 0.13 -11.26 -4.70
N GLU A 343 1.17 -10.58 -4.21
CA GLU A 343 1.47 -10.35 -2.79
C GLU A 343 1.61 -11.63 -1.93
N ARG A 344 1.87 -12.78 -2.57
CA ARG A 344 2.04 -14.11 -1.96
C ARG A 344 3.48 -14.33 -1.46
N HIS A 345 3.92 -13.49 -0.52
CA HIS A 345 5.29 -13.48 0.00
C HIS A 345 5.73 -14.79 0.68
N ASP A 346 4.82 -15.54 1.32
CA ASP A 346 5.13 -16.85 1.91
C ASP A 346 5.41 -17.91 0.84
N ASP A 347 4.56 -17.99 -0.18
CA ASP A 347 4.73 -18.94 -1.27
C ASP A 347 5.96 -18.62 -2.12
N ALA A 348 6.21 -17.33 -2.37
CA ALA A 348 7.42 -16.88 -3.02
C ALA A 348 8.66 -17.32 -2.22
N LEU A 349 8.61 -17.21 -0.89
CA LEU A 349 9.71 -17.66 -0.03
C LEU A 349 9.90 -19.19 -0.07
N VAL A 350 8.82 -19.98 -0.18
CA VAL A 350 8.90 -21.44 -0.39
C VAL A 350 9.62 -21.75 -1.71
N VAL A 351 9.22 -21.09 -2.81
CA VAL A 351 9.85 -21.31 -4.13
C VAL A 351 11.33 -20.92 -4.11
N VAL A 352 11.67 -19.77 -3.52
CA VAL A 352 13.06 -19.33 -3.38
C VAL A 352 13.86 -20.30 -2.50
N THR A 353 13.30 -20.77 -1.39
CA THR A 353 13.99 -21.71 -0.48
C THR A 353 14.23 -23.06 -1.15
N ALA A 354 13.28 -23.52 -1.97
CA ALA A 354 13.39 -24.76 -2.72
C ALA A 354 14.45 -24.72 -3.84
N ALA A 355 14.84 -23.52 -4.31
CA ALA A 355 15.88 -23.36 -5.33
C ALA A 355 17.29 -23.71 -4.80
N GLY A 356 17.47 -23.78 -3.48
CA GLY A 356 18.72 -24.22 -2.86
C GLY A 356 19.87 -23.21 -2.97
N PRO A 357 21.10 -23.61 -2.61
CA PRO A 357 22.27 -22.72 -2.55
C PRO A 357 22.78 -22.26 -3.93
N ASP A 358 22.44 -22.96 -5.01
CA ASP A 358 22.81 -22.61 -6.39
C ASP A 358 21.75 -21.76 -7.10
N ALA A 359 20.81 -21.18 -6.34
CA ALA A 359 19.76 -20.32 -6.87
C ALA A 359 20.35 -19.11 -7.63
N PRO A 360 19.73 -18.68 -8.75
CA PRO A 360 20.09 -17.43 -9.41
C PRO A 360 20.12 -16.26 -8.42
N PRO A 361 21.10 -15.33 -8.53
CA PRO A 361 21.22 -14.18 -7.62
C PRO A 361 19.94 -13.32 -7.52
N GLU A 362 19.13 -13.30 -8.58
CA GLU A 362 17.85 -12.58 -8.63
C GLU A 362 16.81 -13.19 -7.69
N LEU A 363 16.81 -14.51 -7.46
CA LEU A 363 15.94 -15.15 -6.46
C LEU A 363 16.35 -14.77 -5.03
N GLU A 364 17.66 -14.62 -4.81
CA GLU A 364 18.25 -14.13 -3.57
C GLU A 364 17.91 -12.67 -3.29
N LEU A 365 17.85 -11.87 -4.35
CA LEU A 365 17.37 -10.50 -4.29
C LEU A 365 15.87 -10.44 -3.96
N CYS A 366 15.04 -11.28 -4.58
CA CYS A 366 13.64 -11.45 -4.21
C CYS A 366 13.48 -11.87 -2.75
N ARG A 367 14.33 -12.79 -2.26
CA ARG A 367 14.33 -13.21 -0.85
C ARG A 367 14.56 -12.04 0.09
N ALA A 368 15.54 -11.19 -0.23
CA ALA A 368 15.85 -10.02 0.56
C ALA A 368 14.71 -9.01 0.56
N ALA A 369 14.05 -8.79 -0.59
CA ALA A 369 12.86 -7.95 -0.68
C ALA A 369 11.72 -8.49 0.22
N ILE A 370 11.43 -9.79 0.14
CA ILE A 370 10.43 -10.47 0.99
C ILE A 370 10.78 -10.34 2.49
N TYR A 371 12.05 -10.49 2.85
CA TYR A 371 12.50 -10.30 4.23
C TYR A 371 12.32 -8.86 4.71
N GLY A 372 12.56 -7.87 3.84
CA GLY A 372 12.27 -6.46 4.11
C GLY A 372 10.80 -6.23 4.43
N GLU A 373 9.90 -6.70 3.56
CA GLU A 373 8.43 -6.58 3.75
C GLU A 373 7.96 -7.29 5.02
N LYS A 374 8.55 -8.45 5.35
CA LYS A 374 8.27 -9.21 6.58
C LYS A 374 8.96 -8.66 7.83
N GLY A 375 9.66 -7.53 7.74
CA GLY A 375 10.40 -6.92 8.84
C GLY A 375 11.54 -7.77 9.40
N ARG A 376 11.99 -8.79 8.66
CA ARG A 376 13.18 -9.59 8.95
C ARG A 376 14.44 -8.84 8.50
N LEU A 377 14.62 -7.62 9.02
CA LEU A 377 15.61 -6.64 8.52
C LEU A 377 17.03 -7.21 8.53
N ARG A 378 17.43 -7.90 9.61
CA ARG A 378 18.76 -8.52 9.72
C ARG A 378 19.01 -9.60 8.68
N ASP A 379 17.98 -10.35 8.30
CA ASP A 379 18.11 -11.41 7.28
C ASP A 379 18.15 -10.80 5.87
N ALA A 380 17.37 -9.74 5.63
CA ALA A 380 17.43 -8.96 4.40
C ALA A 380 18.84 -8.37 4.22
N GLU A 381 19.36 -7.66 5.23
CA GLU A 381 20.71 -7.08 5.20
C GLU A 381 21.81 -8.12 4.98
N ARG A 382 21.74 -9.27 5.67
CA ARG A 382 22.72 -10.34 5.48
C ARG A 382 22.70 -10.86 4.05
N THR A 383 21.52 -11.03 3.47
CA THR A 383 21.35 -11.51 2.09
C THR A 383 21.87 -10.48 1.09
N LEU A 384 21.54 -9.19 1.29
CA LEU A 384 21.99 -8.08 0.44
C LEU A 384 23.50 -7.88 0.52
N GLY A 385 24.08 -7.97 1.73
CA GLY A 385 25.52 -7.90 1.94
C GLY A 385 26.26 -9.04 1.26
N ALA A 386 25.71 -10.27 1.30
CA ALA A 386 26.29 -11.41 0.59
C ALA A 386 26.24 -11.24 -0.94
N LEU A 387 25.16 -10.69 -1.49
CA LEU A 387 25.05 -10.35 -2.92
C LEU A 387 26.09 -9.30 -3.33
N LEU A 388 26.21 -8.21 -2.55
CA LEU A 388 27.21 -7.16 -2.80
C LEU A 388 28.65 -7.67 -2.70
N ALA A 389 28.96 -8.51 -1.72
CA ALA A 389 30.29 -9.09 -1.56
C ALA A 389 30.71 -9.97 -2.75
N ARG A 390 29.72 -10.54 -3.47
CA ARG A 390 29.93 -11.34 -4.69
C ARG A 390 29.85 -10.52 -5.98
N GLY A 391 29.61 -9.21 -5.89
CA GLY A 391 29.38 -8.34 -7.05
C GLY A 391 28.11 -8.70 -7.84
N GLN A 392 27.10 -9.26 -7.18
CA GLN A 392 25.86 -9.73 -7.82
C GLN A 392 24.69 -8.81 -7.47
N CYS A 393 23.80 -8.58 -8.45
CA CYS A 393 22.58 -7.79 -8.28
C CYS A 393 22.79 -6.42 -7.60
N GLU A 394 23.96 -5.80 -7.78
CA GLU A 394 24.39 -4.67 -6.94
C GLU A 394 23.41 -3.49 -6.96
N THR A 395 22.87 -3.16 -8.14
CA THR A 395 21.86 -2.08 -8.30
C THR A 395 20.64 -2.31 -7.41
N GLY A 396 20.03 -3.50 -7.50
CA GLY A 396 18.87 -3.84 -6.69
C GLY A 396 19.21 -3.99 -5.21
N ALA A 397 20.41 -4.51 -4.90
CA ALA A 397 20.86 -4.66 -3.52
C ALA A 397 21.06 -3.31 -2.83
N HIS A 398 21.70 -2.34 -3.51
CA HIS A 398 21.82 -0.98 -3.02
C HIS A 398 20.45 -0.30 -2.87
N TYR A 399 19.52 -0.47 -3.83
CA TYR A 399 18.19 0.10 -3.72
C TYR A 399 17.42 -0.44 -2.50
N LEU A 400 17.41 -1.77 -2.29
CA LEU A 400 16.74 -2.39 -1.14
C LEU A 400 17.38 -1.97 0.19
N LEU A 401 18.71 -1.91 0.28
CA LEU A 401 19.39 -1.36 1.47
C LEU A 401 19.00 0.10 1.72
N GLY A 402 18.81 0.91 0.67
CA GLY A 402 18.32 2.27 0.78
C GLY A 402 16.93 2.33 1.42
N LEU A 403 15.99 1.47 0.99
CA LEU A 403 14.66 1.36 1.59
C LEU A 403 14.72 0.93 3.06
N LEU A 404 15.57 -0.04 3.40
CA LEU A 404 15.76 -0.48 4.79
C LEU A 404 16.25 0.66 5.69
N ARG A 405 17.24 1.44 5.22
CA ARG A 405 17.77 2.60 5.95
C ARG A 405 16.74 3.73 6.07
N GLU A 406 15.95 3.98 5.03
CA GLU A 406 14.87 4.96 5.08
C GLU A 406 13.82 4.58 6.14
N ASN A 407 13.47 3.29 6.25
CA ASN A 407 12.55 2.79 7.27
C ASN A 407 13.12 2.94 8.70
N GLU A 408 14.43 2.80 8.87
CA GLU A 408 15.13 3.05 10.13
C GLU A 408 15.36 4.55 10.43
N ARG A 409 14.95 5.43 9.51
CA ARG A 409 15.19 6.89 9.56
C ARG A 409 16.68 7.28 9.46
N ASP A 410 17.53 6.40 8.94
CA ASP A 410 18.92 6.71 8.58
C ASP A 410 18.97 7.31 7.16
N ILE A 411 18.55 8.57 7.06
CA ILE A 411 18.34 9.27 5.79
C ILE A 411 19.65 9.46 5.01
N GLU A 412 20.75 9.71 5.70
CA GLU A 412 22.06 9.90 5.09
C GLU A 412 22.51 8.63 4.36
N ARG A 413 22.44 7.47 5.04
CA ARG A 413 22.80 6.18 4.41
C ARG A 413 21.80 5.77 3.35
N ALA A 414 20.51 6.04 3.53
CA ALA A 414 19.51 5.79 2.50
C ALA A 414 19.85 6.55 1.20
N ALA A 415 20.17 7.84 1.30
CA ALA A 415 20.58 8.67 0.16
C ALA A 415 21.87 8.16 -0.48
N TRP A 416 22.85 7.71 0.31
CA TRP A 416 24.07 7.07 -0.21
C TRP A 416 23.74 5.82 -1.05
N HIS A 417 22.93 4.92 -0.52
CA HIS A 417 22.50 3.70 -1.21
C HIS A 417 21.73 3.99 -2.51
N TYR A 418 20.84 4.99 -2.52
CA TYR A 418 20.14 5.37 -3.74
C TYR A 418 21.07 5.97 -4.81
N ARG A 419 22.08 6.75 -4.41
CA ARG A 419 23.11 7.25 -5.33
C ARG A 419 23.95 6.12 -5.92
N GLU A 420 24.27 5.12 -5.10
CA GLU A 420 25.02 3.94 -5.52
C GLU A 420 24.26 3.06 -6.52
N ALA A 421 22.96 2.86 -6.29
CA ALA A 421 22.08 2.18 -7.24
C ALA A 421 21.96 2.97 -8.56
N LYS A 422 21.73 4.29 -8.49
CA LYS A 422 21.66 5.19 -9.64
C LYS A 422 22.96 5.20 -10.45
N ARG A 423 24.12 5.16 -9.79
CA ARG A 423 25.42 5.20 -10.45
C ARG A 423 25.70 3.93 -11.25
N ARG A 424 25.22 2.78 -10.76
CA ARG A 424 25.38 1.47 -11.42
C ARG A 424 24.37 1.28 -12.55
N ASP A 425 23.13 1.72 -12.35
CA ASP A 425 22.11 1.74 -13.38
C ASP A 425 21.44 3.12 -13.45
N PRO A 426 21.91 4.02 -14.33
CA PRO A 426 21.33 5.34 -14.51
C PRO A 426 19.89 5.35 -15.04
N HIS A 427 19.44 4.23 -15.63
CA HIS A 427 18.11 4.06 -16.21
C HIS A 427 17.10 3.48 -15.21
N PHE A 428 17.55 3.00 -14.05
CA PHE A 428 16.64 2.58 -12.99
C PHE A 428 15.98 3.80 -12.33
N SER A 429 14.67 3.90 -12.50
CA SER A 429 13.87 5.06 -12.11
C SER A 429 13.65 5.18 -10.60
N LEU A 430 13.41 4.07 -9.91
CA LEU A 430 13.01 4.06 -8.50
C LEU A 430 14.06 4.62 -7.53
N PRO A 431 15.38 4.37 -7.68
CA PRO A 431 16.38 5.04 -6.85
C PRO A 431 16.34 6.56 -6.98
N ARG A 432 16.04 7.09 -8.18
CA ARG A 432 15.94 8.53 -8.40
C ARG A 432 14.68 9.11 -7.77
N LEU A 433 13.54 8.41 -7.90
CA LEU A 433 12.30 8.78 -7.22
C LEU A 433 12.53 8.88 -5.71
N ARG A 434 13.09 7.84 -5.09
CA ARG A 434 13.37 7.80 -3.65
C ARG A 434 14.40 8.85 -3.22
N LEU A 435 15.49 9.00 -3.98
CA LEU A 435 16.51 10.03 -3.71
C LEU A 435 15.92 11.44 -3.78
N GLY A 436 15.07 11.72 -4.77
CA GLY A 436 14.38 13.00 -4.92
C GLY A 436 13.46 13.30 -3.73
N MET A 437 12.68 12.32 -3.27
CA MET A 437 11.84 12.44 -2.08
C MET A 437 12.67 12.71 -0.82
N VAL A 438 13.79 12.00 -0.64
CA VAL A 438 14.71 12.20 0.49
C VAL A 438 15.34 13.60 0.44
N LEU A 439 15.88 14.02 -0.70
CA LEU A 439 16.49 15.34 -0.86
C LEU A 439 15.48 16.47 -0.62
N ARG A 440 14.21 16.29 -1.01
CA ARG A 440 13.15 17.25 -0.73
C ARG A 440 12.92 17.41 0.78
N ARG A 441 12.87 16.31 1.53
CA ARG A 441 12.68 16.32 3.00
C ARG A 441 13.83 17.03 3.72
N GLU A 442 15.05 16.87 3.23
CA GLU A 442 16.26 17.55 3.74
C GLU A 442 16.37 19.03 3.28
N GLY A 443 15.40 19.55 2.52
CA GLY A 443 15.39 20.94 2.06
C GLY A 443 16.26 21.22 0.83
N HIS A 444 16.82 20.18 0.19
CA HIS A 444 17.62 20.30 -1.03
C HIS A 444 16.74 20.34 -2.29
N GLY A 445 15.86 21.34 -2.39
CA GLY A 445 14.80 21.41 -3.41
C GLY A 445 15.29 21.38 -4.86
N ALA A 446 16.42 22.05 -5.17
CA ALA A 446 16.98 22.05 -6.52
C ALA A 446 17.47 20.65 -6.94
N SER A 447 18.24 19.99 -6.07
CA SER A 447 18.72 18.63 -6.31
C SER A 447 17.56 17.61 -6.34
N ALA A 448 16.55 17.80 -5.48
CA ALA A 448 15.35 16.98 -5.47
C ALA A 448 14.59 17.06 -6.80
N ARG A 449 14.44 18.27 -7.35
CA ARG A 449 13.77 18.49 -8.64
C ARG A 449 14.45 17.72 -9.77
N VAL A 450 15.78 17.83 -9.87
CA VAL A 450 16.57 17.13 -10.90
C VAL A 450 16.35 15.61 -10.84
N GLU A 451 16.37 15.02 -9.64
CA GLU A 451 16.17 13.58 -9.49
C GLU A 451 14.74 13.16 -9.83
N LEU A 452 13.73 13.94 -9.43
CA LEU A 452 12.32 13.63 -9.69
C LEU A 452 11.95 13.81 -11.17
N GLU A 453 12.42 14.87 -11.84
CA GLU A 453 12.18 15.05 -13.28
C GLU A 453 12.76 13.88 -14.08
N GLN A 454 13.97 13.44 -13.73
CA GLN A 454 14.58 12.29 -14.38
C GLN A 454 13.88 10.97 -14.03
N ALA A 455 13.40 10.82 -12.78
CA ALA A 455 12.62 9.66 -12.39
C ALA A 455 11.31 9.57 -13.17
N LEU A 456 10.63 10.70 -13.41
CA LEU A 456 9.38 10.76 -14.18
C LEU A 456 9.57 10.24 -15.60
N VAL A 457 10.61 10.70 -16.30
CA VAL A 457 10.94 10.26 -17.66
C VAL A 457 11.26 8.76 -17.71
N LEU A 458 12.01 8.26 -16.73
CA LEU A 458 12.43 6.86 -16.70
C LEU A 458 11.28 5.93 -16.30
N LEU A 459 10.40 6.35 -15.38
CA LEU A 459 9.25 5.56 -14.91
C LEU A 459 8.29 5.18 -16.04
N GLU A 460 8.09 6.03 -17.03
CA GLU A 460 7.22 5.73 -18.19
C GLU A 460 7.69 4.48 -18.96
N ARG A 461 9.00 4.23 -18.96
CA ARG A 461 9.66 3.17 -19.73
C ARG A 461 10.24 2.07 -18.85
N GLU A 462 10.05 2.15 -17.53
CA GLU A 462 10.63 1.21 -16.58
C GLU A 462 10.07 -0.20 -16.79
N ASP A 463 10.94 -1.21 -16.72
CA ASP A 463 10.53 -2.60 -16.89
C ASP A 463 9.49 -3.05 -15.84
N ARG A 464 8.52 -3.88 -16.26
CA ARG A 464 7.44 -4.34 -15.37
C ARG A 464 7.98 -5.18 -14.21
N ALA A 465 8.96 -6.05 -14.43
CA ALA A 465 9.51 -6.89 -13.37
C ALA A 465 10.23 -6.05 -12.30
N ARG A 466 10.86 -4.95 -12.70
CA ARG A 466 11.44 -3.99 -11.74
C ARG A 466 10.38 -3.29 -10.92
N ILE A 467 9.25 -2.91 -11.51
CA ILE A 467 8.14 -2.29 -10.77
C ILE A 467 7.54 -3.31 -9.78
N VAL A 468 7.33 -4.55 -10.20
CA VAL A 468 6.83 -5.62 -9.30
C VAL A 468 7.80 -5.84 -8.13
N MET A 469 9.10 -5.95 -8.41
CA MET A 469 10.08 -6.29 -7.38
C MET A 469 10.41 -5.13 -6.43
N PHE A 470 10.37 -3.88 -6.91
CA PHE A 470 10.94 -2.73 -6.21
C PHE A 470 9.95 -1.58 -6.00
N GLY A 471 8.78 -1.64 -6.64
CA GLY A 471 7.73 -0.62 -6.58
C GLY A 471 6.94 -0.65 -5.28
N GLY A 472 7.18 -1.60 -4.37
CA GLY A 472 6.49 -1.69 -3.07
C GLY A 472 4.99 -1.89 -3.20
N GLY A 473 4.56 -2.73 -4.16
CA GLY A 473 3.15 -3.01 -4.47
C GLY A 473 2.46 -1.95 -5.33
N PHE A 474 3.13 -0.83 -5.65
CA PHE A 474 2.56 0.21 -6.50
C PHE A 474 2.71 -0.10 -7.99
N ARG A 475 1.63 0.12 -8.75
CA ARG A 475 1.66 0.09 -10.22
C ARG A 475 2.39 1.30 -10.79
N ARG A 476 2.87 1.19 -12.04
CA ARG A 476 3.60 2.25 -12.75
C ARG A 476 2.85 3.58 -12.69
N GLU A 477 1.54 3.56 -12.94
CA GLU A 477 0.71 4.75 -13.00
C GLU A 477 0.71 5.48 -11.65
N VAL A 478 0.67 4.73 -10.54
CA VAL A 478 0.69 5.31 -9.19
C VAL A 478 2.06 5.92 -8.88
N LEU A 479 3.14 5.26 -9.30
CA LEU A 479 4.51 5.78 -9.14
C LEU A 479 4.75 7.05 -9.97
N LEU A 480 4.17 7.14 -11.17
CA LEU A 480 4.18 8.34 -12.00
C LEU A 480 3.44 9.51 -11.33
N GLU A 481 2.23 9.26 -10.82
CA GLU A 481 1.47 10.29 -10.10
C GLU A 481 2.15 10.72 -8.80
N LEU A 482 2.75 9.78 -8.05
CA LEU A 482 3.59 10.09 -6.90
C LEU A 482 4.74 11.02 -7.31
N CYS A 483 5.45 10.70 -8.40
CA CYS A 483 6.56 11.50 -8.88
C CYS A 483 6.13 12.94 -9.26
N LYS A 484 5.00 13.08 -9.98
CA LYS A 484 4.41 14.39 -10.31
C LYS A 484 4.04 15.19 -9.07
N ALA A 485 3.36 14.56 -8.10
CA ALA A 485 2.99 15.21 -6.86
C ALA A 485 4.21 15.73 -6.07
N GLN A 486 5.32 14.99 -6.07
CA GLN A 486 6.57 15.44 -5.44
C GLN A 486 7.21 16.62 -6.18
N LEU A 487 7.10 16.69 -7.51
CA LEU A 487 7.54 17.84 -8.31
C LEU A 487 6.69 19.07 -8.07
N ASP A 488 5.37 18.92 -8.01
CA ASP A 488 4.43 20.01 -7.72
C ASP A 488 4.70 20.61 -6.33
N ALA A 489 5.01 19.77 -5.34
CA ALA A 489 5.38 20.19 -4.00
C ALA A 489 6.70 21.01 -3.95
N LEU A 490 7.58 20.87 -4.95
CA LEU A 490 8.79 21.69 -5.09
C LEU A 490 8.54 23.02 -5.81
N GLY A 491 7.35 23.21 -6.40
CA GLY A 491 6.93 24.43 -7.11
C GLY A 491 6.40 25.54 -6.19
N VAL A 492 6.21 25.26 -4.90
CA VAL A 492 5.80 26.25 -3.90
C VAL A 492 7.03 26.70 -3.11
N PRO A 493 7.61 27.89 -3.36
CA PRO A 493 8.69 28.39 -2.54
C PRO A 493 8.19 28.61 -1.11
N LYS A 494 8.76 27.90 -0.14
CA LYS A 494 8.66 28.32 1.27
C LYS A 494 9.31 29.69 1.36
N ARG A 495 8.53 30.71 1.69
CA ARG A 495 9.09 32.00 2.13
C ARG A 495 9.89 31.70 3.40
N ASP A 496 11.21 31.83 3.31
CA ASP A 496 12.10 31.79 4.46
C ASP A 496 11.72 32.91 5.42
N SER A 497 11.03 32.55 6.50
CA SER A 497 10.88 33.40 7.67
C SER A 497 12.13 33.25 8.53
N THR A 498 13.26 33.77 8.05
CA THR A 498 14.43 34.11 8.88
C THR A 498 15.48 34.86 8.06
N ARG A 499 15.41 36.20 8.10
CA ARG A 499 16.55 37.11 8.31
C ARG A 499 16.07 38.56 8.31
N ALA A 500 16.23 39.17 9.49
CA ALA A 500 16.26 40.60 9.84
C ALA A 500 15.07 41.48 9.44
#